data_AF-A0A945YFP2-F1
#
_entry.id   AF-A0A945YFP2-F1
#
_cell.length_a   1.000
_cell.length_b   1.000
_cell.length_c   1.000
_cell.angle_alpha   90.00
_cell.angle_beta   90.00
_cell.angle_gamma   90.00
#
_symmetry.space_group_name_H-M   'P 1'
#
loop_
_entity.id
_entity.type
_entity.pdbx_description
1 polymer ?
#
loop_
_entity_poly.entity_id
_entity_poly.type
_entity_poly.pdbx_seq_one_letter_code
_entity_poly.pdbx_strand_id
1 'polypeptide(L)'
;MDWRVYQPHGDSRGAGFYGTCLEYGHALWHRELPARALLCLDRAMGADLAETDAVLGSWPMPYAAMAWIMREVPRDLFCGNPRVHFQHYADRMNEPRKELRRWRAWACWALACEVRPELDGDSKHDVVEPCLEEIEQKLRIEGLEGESEQWRRVLADFG
;
A
#
# COMPACT_ATOMS: atom_id res chain seq x y z
N MET A 1 17.79 10.24 7.53
CA MET A 1 17.60 9.17 6.53
C MET A 1 17.30 9.78 5.16
N ASP A 2 17.87 9.26 4.08
CA ASP A 2 17.58 9.66 2.69
C ASP A 2 17.40 8.43 1.78
N TRP A 3 17.15 8.64 0.48
CA TRP A 3 16.85 7.56 -0.47
C TRP A 3 17.96 6.50 -0.60
N ARG A 4 19.20 6.80 -0.19
CA ARG A 4 20.34 5.88 -0.28
C ARG A 4 20.19 4.68 0.65
N VAL A 5 19.24 4.70 1.59
CA VAL A 5 18.89 3.51 2.40
C VAL A 5 18.44 2.32 1.56
N TYR A 6 18.02 2.55 0.32
CA TYR A 6 17.69 1.46 -0.61
C TYR A 6 18.90 0.84 -1.30
N GLN A 7 20.06 1.52 -1.36
CA GLN A 7 21.24 1.04 -2.09
C GLN A 7 21.75 -0.33 -1.60
N PRO A 8 21.81 -0.61 -0.28
CA PRO A 8 22.27 -1.91 0.21
C PRO A 8 21.41 -3.10 -0.24
N HIS A 9 20.15 -2.88 -0.62
CA HIS A 9 19.26 -3.95 -1.08
C HIS A 9 19.47 -4.31 -2.55
N GLY A 10 20.04 -3.40 -3.35
CA GLY A 10 20.13 -3.55 -4.81
C GLY A 10 18.77 -3.89 -5.42
N ASP A 11 18.74 -5.02 -6.14
CA ASP A 11 17.53 -5.55 -6.77
C ASP A 11 16.65 -6.39 -5.82
N SER A 12 17.13 -6.69 -4.61
CA SER A 12 16.35 -7.44 -3.63
C SER A 12 15.13 -6.66 -3.18
N ARG A 13 14.02 -7.40 -3.07
CA ARG A 13 12.73 -6.91 -2.56
C ARG A 13 12.21 -7.71 -1.37
N GLY A 14 13.07 -8.47 -0.69
CA GLY A 14 12.69 -9.32 0.45
C GLY A 14 12.46 -8.58 1.77
N ALA A 15 12.42 -9.33 2.87
CA ALA A 15 12.12 -8.84 4.23
C ALA A 15 12.95 -7.62 4.68
N GLY A 16 14.25 -7.58 4.37
CA GLY A 16 15.11 -6.44 4.70
C GLY A 16 14.68 -5.16 3.97
N PHE A 17 14.33 -5.28 2.68
CA PHE A 17 13.85 -4.16 1.87
C PHE A 17 12.49 -3.67 2.38
N TYR A 18 11.60 -4.59 2.73
CA TYR A 18 10.32 -4.30 3.37
C TYR A 18 10.50 -3.47 4.64
N GLY A 19 11.35 -3.92 5.58
CA GLY A 19 11.64 -3.19 6.81
C GLY A 19 12.20 -1.79 6.55
N THR A 20 13.12 -1.65 5.59
CA THR A 20 13.67 -0.35 5.18
C THR A 20 12.60 0.57 4.59
N CYS A 21 11.64 0.03 3.83
CA CYS A 21 10.52 0.82 3.32
C CYS A 21 9.66 1.38 4.46
N LEU A 22 9.36 0.57 5.48
CA LEU A 22 8.59 1.02 6.63
C LEU A 22 9.33 2.10 7.42
N GLU A 23 10.59 1.85 7.76
CA GLU A 23 11.41 2.78 8.56
C GLU A 23 11.61 4.11 7.84
N TYR A 24 11.93 4.07 6.54
CA TYR A 24 12.11 5.28 5.77
C TYR A 24 10.81 6.03 5.53
N GLY A 25 9.70 5.31 5.28
CA GLY A 25 8.37 5.90 5.18
C GLY A 25 7.99 6.66 6.46
N HIS A 26 8.22 6.04 7.61
CA HIS A 26 8.02 6.67 8.91
C HIS A 26 8.91 7.92 9.11
N ALA A 27 10.20 7.83 8.76
CA ALA A 27 11.10 8.98 8.83
C ALA A 27 10.69 10.14 7.90
N LEU A 28 10.07 9.85 6.75
CA LEU A 28 9.54 10.86 5.84
C LEU A 28 8.25 11.51 6.36
N TRP A 29 7.39 10.73 7.02
CA TRP A 29 6.21 11.25 7.70
C TRP A 29 6.58 12.29 8.76
N HIS A 30 7.54 11.97 9.65
CA HIS A 30 8.07 12.92 10.65
C HIS A 30 8.72 14.18 10.07
N ARG A 31 9.00 14.19 8.76
CA ARG A 31 9.56 15.31 8.03
C ARG A 31 8.52 16.04 7.19
N GLU A 32 7.23 15.81 7.43
CA GLU A 32 6.12 16.45 6.72
C GLU A 32 6.12 16.14 5.21
N LEU A 33 6.55 14.93 4.83
CA LEU A 33 6.59 14.46 3.44
C LEU A 33 5.62 13.28 3.20
N PRO A 34 4.30 13.46 3.38
CA PRO A 34 3.33 12.36 3.38
C PRO A 34 3.22 11.66 2.02
N ALA A 35 3.23 12.39 0.90
CA ALA A 35 3.25 11.76 -0.43
C ALA A 35 4.42 10.78 -0.59
N ARG A 36 5.59 11.13 -0.07
CA ARG A 36 6.79 10.28 -0.17
C ARG A 36 6.74 9.12 0.81
N ALA A 37 6.12 9.31 1.98
CA ALA A 37 5.86 8.24 2.93
C ALA A 37 4.92 7.17 2.33
N LEU A 38 3.83 7.59 1.67
CA LEU A 38 2.95 6.66 0.94
C LEU A 38 3.71 5.87 -0.13
N LEU A 39 4.56 6.54 -0.93
CA LEU A 39 5.38 5.84 -1.94
C LEU A 39 6.37 4.83 -1.32
N CYS A 40 6.78 5.01 -0.06
CA CYS A 40 7.56 4.00 0.65
C CYS A 40 6.68 2.81 1.06
N LEU A 41 5.46 3.05 1.51
CA LEU A 41 4.50 1.98 1.79
C LEU A 41 4.08 1.21 0.52
N ASP A 42 3.95 1.88 -0.63
CA ASP A 42 3.70 1.21 -1.92
C ASP A 42 4.81 0.22 -2.27
N ARG A 43 6.07 0.57 -1.97
CA ARG A 43 7.21 -0.31 -2.13
C ARG A 43 7.16 -1.48 -1.15
N ALA A 44 6.77 -1.23 0.10
CA ALA A 44 6.58 -2.28 1.10
C ALA A 44 5.46 -3.26 0.69
N MET A 45 4.35 -2.76 0.13
CA MET A 45 3.27 -3.59 -0.42
C MET A 45 3.75 -4.51 -1.55
N GLY A 46 4.73 -4.04 -2.33
CA GLY A 46 5.34 -4.81 -3.42
C GLY A 46 6.52 -5.69 -3.02
N ALA A 47 6.83 -5.84 -1.73
CA ALA A 47 7.93 -6.67 -1.27
C ALA A 47 7.65 -8.17 -1.52
N ASP A 48 8.71 -8.90 -1.86
CA ASP A 48 8.72 -10.35 -2.05
C ASP A 48 8.91 -11.04 -0.69
N LEU A 49 7.79 -11.20 0.02
CA LEU A 49 7.74 -11.76 1.36
C LEU A 49 7.27 -13.22 1.32
N ALA A 50 7.79 -14.01 2.27
CA ALA A 50 7.30 -15.34 2.62
C ALA A 50 6.64 -15.31 4.00
N GLU A 51 5.70 -16.22 4.25
CA GLU A 51 5.01 -16.34 5.55
C GLU A 51 5.97 -16.51 6.74
N THR A 52 7.13 -17.11 6.48
CA THR A 52 8.14 -17.39 7.49
C THR A 52 9.06 -16.20 7.79
N ASP A 53 8.92 -15.08 7.08
CA ASP A 53 9.72 -13.89 7.32
C ASP A 53 9.33 -13.26 8.66
N ALA A 54 10.23 -13.33 9.64
CA ALA A 54 10.01 -12.86 11.00
C ALA A 54 9.55 -11.39 11.11
N VAL A 55 9.84 -10.57 10.09
CA VAL A 55 9.41 -9.17 10.03
C VAL A 55 7.89 -9.05 10.08
N LEU A 56 7.15 -10.00 9.49
CA LEU A 56 5.68 -10.00 9.46
C LEU A 56 5.05 -10.20 10.84
N GLY A 57 5.74 -10.87 11.76
CA GLY A 57 5.28 -11.04 13.14
C GLY A 57 5.31 -9.76 13.97
N SER A 58 6.15 -8.79 13.59
CA SER A 58 6.21 -7.47 14.23
C SER A 58 5.49 -6.39 13.42
N TRP A 59 5.55 -6.50 12.10
CA TRP A 59 5.06 -5.51 11.15
C TRP A 59 4.27 -6.23 10.06
N PRO A 60 2.94 -6.32 10.19
CA PRO A 60 2.10 -6.96 9.18
C PRO A 60 1.99 -6.07 7.94
N MET A 61 1.37 -6.55 6.86
CA MET A 61 1.21 -5.77 5.62
C MET A 61 0.64 -4.37 5.93
N PRO A 62 1.20 -3.28 5.36
CA PRO A 62 1.02 -1.93 5.90
C PRO A 62 -0.33 -1.28 5.53
N TYR A 63 -1.42 -2.04 5.46
CA TYR A 63 -2.77 -1.52 5.18
C TYR A 63 -3.19 -0.46 6.20
N ALA A 64 -2.99 -0.74 7.49
CA ALA A 64 -3.33 0.21 8.57
C ALA A 64 -2.51 1.50 8.46
N ALA A 65 -1.21 1.39 8.19
CA ALA A 65 -0.35 2.56 7.99
C ALA A 65 -0.75 3.36 6.74
N MET A 66 -1.11 2.68 5.65
CA MET A 66 -1.60 3.33 4.43
C MET A 66 -2.87 4.15 4.72
N ALA A 67 -3.89 3.51 5.31
CA ALA A 67 -5.15 4.14 5.66
C ALA A 67 -4.95 5.33 6.60
N TRP A 68 -4.13 5.15 7.65
CA TRP A 68 -3.81 6.19 8.61
C TRP A 68 -3.15 7.41 7.95
N ILE A 69 -2.11 7.21 7.13
CA ILE A 69 -1.45 8.33 6.45
C ILE A 69 -2.45 9.05 5.54
N MET A 70 -3.22 8.34 4.71
CA MET A 70 -4.18 8.95 3.79
C MET A 70 -5.23 9.81 4.51
N ARG A 71 -5.68 9.37 5.69
CA ARG A 71 -6.66 10.06 6.53
C ARG A 71 -6.06 11.27 7.27
N GLU A 72 -4.88 11.10 7.86
CA GLU A 72 -4.30 12.06 8.81
C GLU A 72 -3.41 13.13 8.15
N VAL A 73 -3.21 13.08 6.82
CA VAL A 73 -2.47 14.13 6.11
C VAL A 73 -3.02 15.52 6.45
N PRO A 74 -2.19 16.42 7.01
CA PRO A 74 -2.56 17.82 7.22
C PRO A 74 -2.96 18.49 5.91
N ARG A 75 -3.99 19.35 5.96
CA ARG A 75 -4.58 19.98 4.76
C ARG A 75 -3.60 20.85 3.97
N ASP A 76 -2.56 21.34 4.62
CA ASP A 76 -1.51 22.19 4.06
C ASP A 76 -0.33 21.38 3.48
N LEU A 77 -0.30 20.06 3.68
CA LEU A 77 0.71 19.18 3.11
C LEU A 77 0.21 18.48 1.84
N PHE A 78 1.11 18.38 0.86
CA PHE A 78 0.81 17.71 -0.40
C PHE A 78 0.87 16.18 -0.24
N CYS A 79 -0.22 15.51 -0.62
CA CYS A 79 -0.30 14.04 -0.65
C CYS A 79 -0.87 13.48 -1.98
N GLY A 80 -1.14 14.35 -2.97
CA GLY A 80 -1.81 13.95 -4.21
C GLY A 80 -3.24 13.44 -3.99
N ASN A 81 -3.78 12.73 -4.99
CA ASN A 81 -5.07 12.04 -4.89
C ASN A 81 -4.80 10.52 -4.81
N PRO A 82 -4.85 9.89 -3.61
CA PRO A 82 -4.62 8.46 -3.45
C PRO A 82 -5.59 7.58 -4.24
N ARG A 83 -6.85 7.99 -4.43
CA ARG A 83 -7.82 7.22 -5.22
C ARG A 83 -7.37 7.10 -6.68
N VAL A 84 -7.03 8.22 -7.31
CA VAL A 84 -6.47 8.25 -8.67
C VAL A 84 -5.13 7.50 -8.74
N HIS A 85 -4.25 7.70 -7.75
CA HIS A 85 -2.96 7.04 -7.70
C HIS A 85 -3.10 5.52 -7.76
N PHE A 86 -3.88 4.92 -6.85
CA PHE A 86 -4.02 3.47 -6.80
C PHE A 86 -4.80 2.89 -7.99
N GLN A 87 -5.79 3.62 -8.51
CA GLN A 87 -6.52 3.26 -9.72
C GLN A 87 -5.55 3.10 -10.91
N HIS A 88 -4.63 4.05 -11.11
CA HIS A 88 -3.59 3.95 -12.15
C HIS A 88 -2.49 2.94 -11.80
N TYR A 89 -2.15 2.80 -10.52
CA TYR A 89 -1.04 1.95 -10.09
C TYR A 89 -1.36 0.47 -10.30
N ALA A 90 -2.62 0.05 -10.11
CA ALA A 90 -3.06 -1.33 -10.29
C ALA A 90 -2.77 -1.87 -11.71
N ASP A 91 -2.89 -1.04 -12.76
CA ASP A 91 -2.67 -1.45 -14.15
C ASP A 91 -1.19 -1.42 -14.59
N ARG A 92 -0.30 -0.83 -13.78
CA ARG A 92 1.13 -0.64 -14.11
C ARG A 92 2.04 -1.68 -13.47
N MET A 93 1.47 -2.78 -12.97
CA MET A 93 2.25 -3.83 -12.31
C MET A 93 3.06 -4.65 -13.31
N ASN A 94 4.33 -4.86 -12.95
CA ASN A 94 5.27 -5.74 -13.66
C ASN A 94 5.57 -6.97 -12.81
N GLU A 95 6.08 -8.01 -13.46
CA GLU A 95 6.63 -9.18 -12.76
C GLU A 95 7.78 -8.80 -11.80
N PRO A 96 8.03 -9.61 -10.75
CA PRO A 96 7.30 -10.81 -10.34
C PRO A 96 6.02 -10.52 -9.55
N ARG A 97 5.16 -11.54 -9.44
CA ARG A 97 3.90 -11.53 -8.64
C ARG A 97 2.99 -10.37 -9.04
N LYS A 98 2.87 -10.12 -10.34
CA LYS A 98 2.08 -9.02 -10.90
C LYS A 98 0.64 -8.99 -10.35
N GLU A 99 -0.02 -10.14 -10.31
CA GLU A 99 -1.42 -10.23 -9.83
C GLU A 99 -1.54 -9.87 -8.35
N LEU A 100 -0.74 -10.47 -7.47
CA LEU A 100 -0.73 -10.10 -6.05
C LEU A 100 -0.55 -8.59 -5.86
N ARG A 101 0.45 -8.00 -6.54
CA ARG A 101 0.73 -6.57 -6.43
C ARG A 101 -0.43 -5.70 -6.94
N ARG A 102 -1.10 -6.13 -8.00
CA ARG A 102 -2.31 -5.49 -8.53
C ARG A 102 -3.43 -5.50 -7.49
N TRP A 103 -3.69 -6.64 -6.87
CA TRP A 103 -4.76 -6.77 -5.86
C TRP A 103 -4.44 -6.03 -4.56
N ARG A 104 -3.16 -5.96 -4.17
CA ARG A 104 -2.72 -5.06 -3.08
C ARG A 104 -2.95 -3.58 -3.42
N ALA A 105 -2.73 -3.17 -4.67
CA ALA A 105 -3.04 -1.80 -5.11
C ALA A 105 -4.55 -1.52 -5.07
N TRP A 106 -5.40 -2.44 -5.54
CA TRP A 106 -6.85 -2.31 -5.41
C TRP A 106 -7.34 -2.28 -3.97
N ALA A 107 -6.71 -3.06 -3.09
CA ALA A 107 -6.98 -3.02 -1.66
C ALA A 107 -6.64 -1.65 -1.03
N CYS A 108 -5.55 -1.01 -1.47
CA CYS A 108 -5.21 0.35 -1.07
C CYS A 108 -6.15 1.40 -1.69
N TRP A 109 -6.62 1.20 -2.93
CA TRP A 109 -7.65 2.02 -3.55
C TRP A 109 -8.95 2.00 -2.74
N ALA A 110 -9.39 0.81 -2.30
CA ALA A 110 -10.59 0.68 -1.47
C ALA A 110 -10.42 1.42 -0.12
N LEU A 111 -9.24 1.32 0.51
CA LEU A 111 -8.94 2.11 1.71
C LEU A 111 -8.95 3.62 1.43
N ALA A 112 -8.46 4.06 0.27
CA ALA A 112 -8.51 5.47 -0.13
C ALA A 112 -9.95 5.97 -0.30
N CYS A 113 -10.81 5.16 -0.93
CA CYS A 113 -12.24 5.46 -1.07
C CYS A 113 -12.94 5.59 0.29
N GLU A 114 -12.59 4.73 1.25
CA GLU A 114 -13.16 4.74 2.60
C GLU A 114 -12.70 5.94 3.42
N VAL A 115 -11.38 6.16 3.49
CA VAL A 115 -10.81 7.18 4.40
C VAL A 115 -10.87 8.59 3.82
N ARG A 116 -11.05 8.73 2.51
CA ARG A 116 -11.10 10.01 1.77
C ARG A 116 -12.25 9.99 0.75
N PRO A 117 -13.51 9.86 1.20
CA PRO A 117 -14.66 9.71 0.30
C PRO A 117 -14.93 10.97 -0.53
N GLU A 118 -14.36 12.11 -0.16
CA GLU A 118 -14.43 13.36 -0.93
C GLU A 118 -13.52 13.38 -2.16
N LEU A 119 -12.64 12.40 -2.34
CA LEU A 119 -11.77 12.29 -3.50
C LEU A 119 -12.44 11.52 -4.63
N ASP A 120 -12.53 12.18 -5.79
CA ASP A 120 -12.97 11.55 -7.03
C ASP A 120 -11.87 10.65 -7.61
N GLY A 121 -12.29 9.58 -8.27
CA GLY A 121 -11.41 8.78 -9.15
C GLY A 121 -11.16 9.49 -10.48
N ASP A 122 -10.31 8.92 -11.32
CA ASP A 122 -10.09 9.40 -12.68
C ASP A 122 -11.19 8.87 -13.60
N SER A 123 -12.16 9.74 -13.94
CA SER A 123 -13.28 9.40 -14.82
C SER A 123 -12.88 9.12 -16.27
N LYS A 124 -11.64 9.42 -16.66
CA LYS A 124 -11.11 9.15 -18.00
C LYS A 124 -10.29 7.86 -18.07
N HIS A 125 -10.00 7.25 -16.92
CA HIS A 125 -9.26 5.99 -16.87
C HIS A 125 -10.21 4.83 -17.16
N ASP A 126 -9.97 4.13 -18.27
CA ASP A 126 -10.80 3.01 -18.73
C ASP A 126 -10.44 1.74 -17.94
N VAL A 127 -10.95 1.68 -16.71
CA VAL A 127 -10.76 0.54 -15.80
C VAL A 127 -12.08 0.17 -15.13
N VAL A 128 -12.28 -1.13 -14.95
CA VAL A 128 -13.37 -1.63 -14.10
C VAL A 128 -12.85 -1.66 -12.66
N GLU A 129 -13.38 -0.76 -11.83
CA GLU A 129 -13.11 -0.76 -10.40
C GLU A 129 -13.72 -2.04 -9.76
N PRO A 130 -12.93 -2.89 -9.08
CA PRO A 130 -13.43 -4.13 -8.50
C PRO A 130 -14.27 -3.86 -7.25
N CYS A 131 -15.22 -4.75 -6.95
CA CYS A 131 -15.93 -4.69 -5.67
C CYS A 131 -15.07 -5.21 -4.51
N LEU A 132 -15.47 -4.92 -3.27
CA LEU A 132 -14.73 -5.34 -2.09
C LEU A 132 -14.61 -6.86 -1.97
N GLU A 133 -15.64 -7.60 -2.38
CA GLU A 133 -15.67 -9.07 -2.37
C GLU A 133 -14.64 -9.65 -3.35
N GLU A 134 -14.48 -9.03 -4.52
CA GLU A 134 -13.49 -9.44 -5.51
C GLU A 134 -12.07 -9.20 -4.99
N ILE A 135 -11.80 -8.03 -4.40
CA ILE A 135 -10.51 -7.72 -3.78
C ILE A 135 -10.20 -8.73 -2.67
N GLU A 136 -11.15 -8.99 -1.77
CA GLU A 136 -10.98 -9.96 -0.68
C GLU A 136 -10.62 -11.35 -1.20
N GLN A 137 -11.41 -11.84 -2.17
CA GLN A 137 -11.22 -13.17 -2.75
C GLN A 137 -9.83 -13.28 -3.39
N LYS A 138 -9.39 -12.23 -4.09
CA LYS A 138 -8.09 -12.23 -4.77
C LYS A 138 -6.92 -12.13 -3.80
N LEU A 139 -7.03 -11.33 -2.73
CA LEU A 139 -6.05 -11.33 -1.65
C LEU A 139 -5.97 -12.69 -0.94
N ARG A 140 -7.10 -13.39 -0.75
CA ARG A 140 -7.11 -14.73 -0.15
C ARG A 140 -6.41 -15.77 -1.02
N ILE A 141 -6.48 -15.64 -2.35
CA ILE A 141 -5.87 -16.59 -3.30
C ILE A 141 -4.38 -16.29 -3.51
N GLU A 142 -4.03 -15.02 -3.71
CA GLU A 142 -2.69 -14.60 -4.15
C GLU A 142 -1.80 -14.10 -3.01
N GLY A 143 -2.42 -13.64 -1.91
CA GLY A 143 -1.75 -12.97 -0.80
C GLY A 143 -1.25 -13.92 0.28
N LEU A 144 -0.77 -13.31 1.35
CA LEU A 144 -0.31 -14.04 2.53
C LEU A 144 -1.48 -14.62 3.32
N GLU A 145 -1.22 -15.64 4.12
CA GLU A 145 -2.21 -16.23 5.03
C GLU A 145 -2.75 -15.15 5.99
N GLY A 146 -4.08 -14.96 5.99
CA GLY A 146 -4.74 -13.94 6.80
C GLY A 146 -4.65 -12.51 6.26
N GLU A 147 -4.01 -12.27 5.11
CA GLU A 147 -3.87 -10.93 4.52
C GLU A 147 -5.23 -10.32 4.17
N SER A 148 -6.15 -11.12 3.63
CA SER A 148 -7.50 -10.67 3.27
C SER A 148 -8.32 -10.24 4.50
N GLU A 149 -8.19 -11.00 5.59
CA GLU A 149 -8.82 -10.74 6.88
C GLU A 149 -8.22 -9.52 7.57
N GLN A 150 -6.90 -9.34 7.45
CA GLN A 150 -6.21 -8.14 7.91
C GLN A 150 -6.73 -6.90 7.18
N TRP A 151 -6.80 -6.95 5.84
CA TRP A 151 -7.29 -5.84 5.03
C TRP A 151 -8.75 -5.49 5.36
N ARG A 152 -9.65 -6.49 5.44
CA ARG A 152 -11.05 -6.28 5.82
C ARG A 152 -11.20 -5.65 7.20
N ARG A 153 -10.39 -6.08 8.18
CA ARG A 153 -10.38 -5.47 9.52
C ARG A 153 -10.00 -3.99 9.44
N VAL A 154 -8.92 -3.66 8.74
CA VAL A 154 -8.51 -2.26 8.58
C VAL A 154 -9.59 -1.44 7.88
N LEU A 155 -10.22 -1.96 6.84
CA LEU A 155 -11.31 -1.27 6.15
C LEU A 155 -12.47 -0.97 7.11
N ALA A 156 -12.84 -1.94 7.96
CA ALA A 156 -13.90 -1.77 8.96
C ALA A 156 -13.52 -0.83 10.12
N ASP A 157 -12.24 -0.75 10.50
CA ASP A 157 -11.76 0.15 11.56
C ASP A 157 -11.76 1.63 11.13
N PHE A 158 -11.84 1.89 9.82
CA PHE A 158 -11.69 3.22 9.22
C PHE A 158 -12.96 3.75 8.54
N GLY A 159 -13.99 2.93 8.33
CA GLY A 159 -15.33 3.34 7.89
C GLY A 159 -16.27 3.66 9.04
#